data_AF-L9JBM3-F1
#
_entry.id   AF-L9JBM3-F1
#
_cell.length_a   1.000
_cell.length_b   1.000
_cell.length_c   1.000
_cell.angle_alpha   90.00
_cell.angle_beta   90.00
_cell.angle_gamma   90.00
#
_symmetry.space_group_name_H-M   'P 1'
#
loop_
_entity.id
_entity.type
_entity.pdbx_description
1 polymer ?
#
loop_
_entity_poly.entity_id
_entity_poly.type
_entity_poly.pdbx_seq_one_letter_code
_entity_poly.pdbx_strand_id
1 'polypeptide(L)'
;MSRVAKYRRQVSEDPDIDSLLSTLSPEEMEELEKELDVVDPDGSIPVGLRQRNQTEKPSTGVYNREAMLNFCEKETKKLLQREMSMDKGKEFVLVGKRVKASELVTVH
;
A
#
# COMPACT_ATOMS: atom_id res chain seq x y z
N MET A 1 -7.20 34.66 9.04
CA MET A 1 -7.92 35.01 7.80
C MET A 1 -8.48 33.74 7.21
N SER A 2 -9.80 33.67 6.98
CA SER A 2 -10.47 32.51 6.36
C SER A 2 -9.83 32.15 5.01
N ARG A 3 -9.78 30.84 4.67
CA ARG A 3 -9.29 30.37 3.37
C ARG A 3 -10.13 30.91 2.22
N VAL A 4 -11.45 30.97 2.39
CA VAL A 4 -12.37 31.58 1.42
C VAL A 4 -11.96 33.04 1.13
N ALA A 5 -11.57 33.79 2.16
CA ALA A 5 -11.09 35.16 2.01
C ALA A 5 -9.71 35.26 1.31
N LYS A 6 -8.86 34.24 1.41
CA LYS A 6 -7.61 34.16 0.64
C LYS A 6 -7.89 33.90 -0.83
N TYR A 7 -8.83 33.00 -1.15
CA TYR A 7 -9.24 32.75 -2.54
C TYR A 7 -9.91 33.98 -3.16
N ARG A 8 -10.78 34.69 -2.43
CA ARG A 8 -11.29 36.00 -2.89
C ARG A 8 -10.18 37.00 -3.23
N ARG A 9 -9.05 37.00 -2.50
CA ARG A 9 -7.91 37.88 -2.79
C ARG A 9 -6.99 37.38 -3.91
N GLN A 10 -6.81 36.08 -4.06
CA GLN A 10 -5.99 35.52 -5.14
C GLN A 10 -6.71 35.59 -6.48
N VAL A 11 -8.03 35.47 -6.44
CA VAL A 11 -8.90 35.40 -7.62
C VAL A 11 -9.65 36.73 -7.81
N SER A 12 -9.21 37.83 -7.18
CA SER A 12 -9.78 39.17 -7.42
C SER A 12 -9.54 39.68 -8.85
N GLU A 13 -8.79 38.94 -9.66
CA GLU A 13 -8.68 39.16 -11.11
C GLU A 13 -9.89 38.61 -11.88
N ASP A 14 -10.68 37.71 -11.28
CA ASP A 14 -11.80 37.03 -11.91
C ASP A 14 -13.13 37.69 -11.47
N PRO A 15 -13.78 38.47 -12.36
CA PRO A 15 -14.85 39.40 -11.99
C PRO A 15 -16.16 38.73 -11.54
N ASP A 16 -16.32 37.43 -11.77
CA ASP A 16 -17.52 36.65 -11.46
C ASP A 16 -17.45 35.87 -10.13
N ILE A 17 -16.28 35.82 -9.48
CA ILE A 17 -16.07 35.05 -8.25
C ILE A 17 -16.90 35.54 -7.08
N ASP A 18 -17.01 36.85 -6.89
CA ASP A 18 -17.83 37.40 -5.81
C ASP A 18 -19.32 37.12 -6.05
N SER A 19 -19.77 37.10 -7.31
CA SER A 19 -21.14 36.74 -7.67
C SER A 19 -21.41 35.27 -7.35
N LEU A 20 -20.52 34.36 -7.76
CA LEU A 20 -20.64 32.93 -7.49
C LEU A 20 -20.68 32.66 -5.97
N LEU A 21 -19.79 33.26 -5.19
CA LEU A 21 -19.76 33.06 -3.74
C LEU A 21 -20.98 33.67 -3.03
N SER A 22 -21.59 34.71 -3.61
CA SER A 22 -22.80 35.32 -3.05
C SER A 22 -24.06 34.49 -3.31
N THR A 23 -24.03 33.57 -4.29
CA THR A 23 -25.15 32.65 -4.54
C THR A 23 -25.22 31.48 -3.56
N LEU A 24 -24.15 31.23 -2.80
CA LEU A 24 -24.10 30.17 -1.80
C LEU A 24 -24.90 30.55 -0.56
N SER A 25 -25.65 29.59 -0.03
CA SER A 25 -26.29 29.74 1.28
C SER A 25 -25.25 29.70 2.41
N PRO A 26 -25.62 30.14 3.64
CA PRO A 26 -24.71 30.11 4.78
C PRO A 26 -24.17 28.70 5.11
N GLU A 27 -25.02 27.68 4.95
CA GLU A 27 -24.64 26.28 5.20
C GLU A 27 -23.66 25.77 4.15
N GLU A 28 -23.90 26.06 2.87
CA GLU A 28 -22.98 25.71 1.78
C GLU A 28 -21.64 26.45 1.88
N MET A 29 -21.65 27.67 2.42
CA MET A 29 -20.43 28.43 2.66
C MET A 29 -19.58 27.85 3.79
N GLU A 30 -20.22 27.32 4.84
CA GLU A 30 -19.54 26.61 5.93
C GLU A 30 -18.95 25.28 5.43
N GLU A 31 -19.68 24.54 4.60
CA GLU A 31 -19.18 23.32 3.96
C GLU A 31 -17.97 23.61 3.06
N LEU A 32 -18.03 24.67 2.25
CA LEU A 32 -16.92 25.13 1.42
C LEU A 32 -15.69 25.51 2.27
N GLU A 33 -15.87 26.21 3.39
CA GLU A 33 -14.75 26.55 4.28
C GLU A 33 -14.09 25.29 4.85
N LYS A 34 -14.89 24.31 5.26
CA LYS A 34 -14.42 23.01 5.75
C LYS A 34 -13.67 22.21 4.69
N GLU A 35 -14.18 22.16 3.46
CA GLU A 35 -13.48 21.51 2.34
C GLU A 35 -12.13 22.17 2.05
N LEU A 36 -12.10 23.51 2.03
CA LEU A 36 -10.86 24.26 1.83
C LEU A 36 -9.84 24.03 2.95
N ASP A 37 -10.28 23.77 4.17
CA ASP A 37 -9.40 23.49 5.31
C ASP A 37 -8.81 22.08 5.33
N VAL A 38 -9.51 21.09 4.78
CA VAL A 38 -9.00 19.71 4.62
C VAL A 38 -7.89 19.65 3.56
N VAL A 39 -7.92 20.57 2.59
CA VAL A 39 -6.86 20.70 1.58
C VAL A 39 -5.69 21.50 2.14
N ASP A 40 -4.91 20.88 3.02
CA ASP A 40 -3.60 21.41 3.37
C ASP A 40 -2.53 20.86 2.42
N PRO A 41 -1.80 21.76 1.77
CA PRO A 41 -0.36 21.65 1.83
C PRO A 41 0.11 22.98 2.36
N ASP A 42 0.50 22.96 3.62
CA ASP A 42 1.34 23.94 4.29
C ASP A 42 1.88 25.02 3.34
N GLY A 43 1.33 26.24 3.45
CA GLY A 43 1.56 27.34 2.51
C GLY A 43 3.02 27.75 2.38
N SER A 44 3.85 27.33 3.34
CA SER A 44 5.30 27.47 3.37
C SER A 44 6.03 26.59 2.33
N ILE A 45 5.42 25.49 1.91
CA ILE A 45 6.06 24.49 1.04
C ILE A 45 5.86 24.87 -0.44
N PRO A 46 6.95 25.09 -1.21
CA PRO A 46 6.88 25.33 -2.65
C PRO A 46 6.07 24.25 -3.37
N VAL A 47 5.33 24.62 -4.42
CA VAL A 47 4.41 23.70 -5.13
C VAL A 47 5.07 22.37 -5.54
N GLY A 48 6.33 22.38 -5.97
CA GLY A 48 7.08 21.17 -6.34
C GLY A 48 7.50 20.27 -5.17
N LEU A 49 7.36 20.73 -3.92
CA LEU A 49 7.67 19.99 -2.70
C LEU A 49 6.40 19.58 -1.93
N ARG A 50 5.21 19.89 -2.46
CA ARG A 50 3.92 19.50 -1.88
C ARG A 50 3.66 18.02 -2.13
N GLN A 51 4.43 17.16 -1.47
CA GLN A 51 4.21 15.73 -1.53
C GLN A 51 3.02 15.39 -0.63
N ARG A 52 1.90 14.93 -1.22
CA ARG A 52 0.79 14.38 -0.44
C ARG A 52 1.33 13.22 0.40
N ASN A 53 1.05 13.22 1.70
CA ASN A 53 1.40 12.09 2.56
C ASN A 53 0.78 10.82 1.97
N GLN A 54 1.63 9.91 1.49
CA GLN A 54 1.23 8.68 0.79
C GLN A 54 0.50 7.71 1.73
N THR A 55 0.52 7.97 3.03
CA THR A 55 -0.11 7.13 4.02
C THR A 55 -0.63 7.97 5.18
N GLU A 56 -1.85 7.66 5.62
CA GLU A 56 -2.42 8.13 6.89
C GLU A 56 -1.77 7.45 8.10
N LYS A 57 -0.90 6.46 7.87
CA LYS A 57 -0.24 5.74 8.96
C LYS A 57 0.76 6.68 9.65
N PRO A 58 0.69 6.79 10.99
CA PRO A 58 1.75 7.45 11.74
C PRO A 58 3.08 6.73 11.43
N SER A 59 4.18 7.48 11.43
CA SER A 59 5.52 6.90 11.30
C SER A 59 5.61 5.69 12.22
N THR A 60 5.95 4.52 11.69
CA THR A 60 5.93 3.23 12.42
C THR A 60 7.05 3.13 13.48
N GLY A 61 7.45 4.25 14.05
CA GLY A 61 8.57 4.39 14.97
C GLY A 61 9.92 4.56 14.25
N VAL A 62 10.97 4.71 15.04
CA VAL A 62 12.35 4.71 14.55
C VAL A 62 12.69 3.32 14.00
N TYR A 63 13.42 3.27 12.90
CA TYR A 63 13.87 2.00 12.30
C TYR A 63 14.59 1.12 13.35
N ASN A 64 14.03 -0.06 13.61
CA ASN A 64 14.64 -1.07 14.50
C ASN A 64 15.27 -2.19 13.66
N ARG A 65 16.60 -2.16 13.54
CA ARG A 65 17.39 -3.13 12.76
C ARG A 65 17.23 -4.56 13.28
N GLU A 66 17.20 -4.76 14.60
CA GLU A 66 17.09 -6.10 15.20
C GLU A 66 15.72 -6.72 14.91
N ALA A 67 14.64 -5.95 15.04
CA ALA A 67 13.30 -6.40 14.68
C ALA A 67 13.19 -6.81 13.20
N MET A 68 13.82 -6.04 12.30
CA MET A 68 13.87 -6.36 10.87
C MET A 68 14.61 -7.68 10.62
N LEU A 69 15.78 -7.86 11.23
CA LEU A 69 16.58 -9.09 11.05
C LEU A 69 15.84 -10.32 11.58
N ASN A 70 15.25 -10.21 12.76
CA ASN A 70 14.43 -11.28 13.34
C ASN A 70 13.23 -11.65 12.45
N PHE A 71 12.60 -10.67 11.80
CA PHE A 71 11.53 -10.94 10.84
C PHE A 71 12.06 -11.69 9.61
N CYS A 72 13.16 -11.23 9.00
CA CYS A 72 13.79 -11.91 7.87
C CYS A 72 14.15 -13.37 8.20
N GLU A 73 14.81 -13.63 9.34
CA GLU A 73 15.14 -14.99 9.77
C GLU A 73 13.90 -15.88 9.92
N LYS A 74 12.83 -15.35 10.50
CA LYS A 74 11.56 -16.07 10.66
C LYS A 74 10.92 -16.40 9.31
N GLU A 75 10.86 -15.44 8.39
CA GLU A 75 10.28 -15.65 7.07
C GLU A 75 11.11 -16.65 6.23
N THR A 76 12.44 -16.56 6.28
CA THR A 76 13.31 -17.56 5.63
C THR A 76 13.11 -18.96 6.19
N LYS A 77 13.00 -19.10 7.52
CA LYS A 77 12.71 -20.41 8.16
C LYS A 77 11.35 -20.96 7.74
N LYS A 78 10.31 -20.12 7.66
CA LYS A 78 8.98 -20.53 7.19
C LYS A 78 9.01 -20.99 5.72
N LEU A 79 9.72 -20.27 4.86
CA LEU A 79 9.88 -20.67 3.45
C LEU A 79 10.59 -22.01 3.34
N LEU A 80 11.73 -22.18 4.03
CA LEU A 80 12.45 -23.45 4.05
C LEU A 80 11.60 -24.60 4.59
N GLN A 81 10.83 -24.38 5.66
CA GLN A 81 9.93 -25.39 6.19
C GLN A 81 8.84 -25.77 5.17
N ARG A 82 8.27 -24.80 4.45
CA ARG A 82 7.30 -25.06 3.38
C ARG A 82 7.92 -25.90 2.27
N GLU A 83 9.10 -25.52 1.77
CA GLU A 83 9.83 -26.28 0.75
C GLU A 83 10.14 -27.71 1.22
N MET A 84 10.66 -27.88 2.43
CA MET A 84 10.93 -29.21 3.01
C MET A 84 9.65 -30.04 3.23
N SER A 85 8.52 -29.39 3.54
CA SER A 85 7.22 -30.07 3.63
C SER A 85 6.67 -30.47 2.26
N MET A 86 7.02 -29.73 1.20
CA MET A 86 6.69 -30.05 -0.19
C MET A 86 7.57 -31.18 -0.75
N ASP A 87 8.79 -31.32 -0.25
CA ASP A 87 9.73 -32.41 -0.62
C ASP A 87 9.31 -33.78 -0.04
N LYS A 88 8.73 -33.81 1.17
CA LYS A 88 8.14 -35.05 1.74
C LYS A 88 6.86 -35.52 1.06
N GLY A 89 6.33 -34.77 0.09
CA GLY A 89 5.15 -35.12 -0.70
C GLY A 89 5.45 -35.72 -2.08
N LYS A 90 6.73 -35.85 -2.47
CA LYS A 90 7.14 -36.46 -3.74
C LYS A 90 7.86 -37.79 -3.53
N GLU A 91 7.19 -38.72 -2.85
CA GLU A 91 7.45 -40.13 -3.12
C GLU A 91 6.93 -40.40 -4.54
N PHE A 92 7.84 -40.43 -5.52
CA PHE A 92 7.51 -40.80 -6.89
C PHE A 92 6.95 -42.23 -6.88
N VAL A 93 5.63 -42.35 -7.00
CA VAL A 93 4.96 -43.62 -7.25
C VAL A 93 5.30 -44.04 -8.68
N LEU A 94 6.37 -44.84 -8.84
CA LEU A 94 6.58 -45.62 -10.05
C LEU A 94 5.53 -46.74 -10.08
N VAL A 95 4.40 -46.47 -10.71
CA VAL A 95 3.36 -47.46 -10.94
C VAL A 95 3.87 -48.50 -11.94
N GLY A 96 4.18 -49.69 -11.42
CA GLY A 96 3.92 -50.96 -12.10
C GLY A 96 5.05 -51.56 -12.94
N LYS A 97 5.70 -52.58 -12.38
CA LYS A 97 5.56 -54.00 -12.79
C LYS A 97 6.36 -54.89 -11.86
N ARG A 98 5.66 -55.79 -11.16
CA ARG A 98 6.24 -56.85 -10.33
C ARG A 98 6.51 -58.04 -11.27
N VAL A 99 7.74 -58.21 -11.74
CA VAL A 99 8.13 -59.43 -12.46
C VAL A 99 8.64 -60.43 -11.43
N LYS A 100 8.05 -61.63 -11.39
CA LYS A 100 8.48 -62.72 -10.51
C LYS A 100 9.84 -63.24 -11.01
N ALA A 101 10.80 -63.35 -10.10
CA ALA A 101 12.17 -63.80 -10.39
C ALA A 101 12.29 -65.28 -10.82
N SER A 102 11.17 -65.99 -11.03
CA SER A 102 11.16 -67.43 -11.35
C SER A 102 11.17 -67.75 -12.85
N GLU A 103 11.17 -66.75 -13.74
CA GLU A 103 11.02 -66.98 -15.18
C GLU A 103 12.31 -66.81 -16.00
N LEU A 104 13.46 -66.66 -15.35
CA LEU A 104 14.76 -66.75 -16.04
C LEU A 104 15.17 -68.22 -16.17
N VAL A 105 14.41 -68.99 -16.96
CA VAL A 105 14.83 -70.32 -17.42
C VAL A 105 15.72 -70.12 -18.64
N THR A 106 16.97 -70.50 -18.45
CA THR A 106 18.04 -70.72 -19.43
C THR A 106 17.53 -71.27 -20.76
N VAL A 107 17.93 -70.64 -21.86
CA VAL A 107 17.99 -71.32 -23.17
C VAL A 107 19.41 -71.18 -23.69
N HIS A 108 20.04 -72.34 -23.88
CA HIS A 108 21.38 -72.57 -24.45
C HIS A 108 21.49 -72.10 -25.89
#